data_AF-A0A3P8VXH7-F1
#
_entry.id   AF-A0A3P8VXH7-F1
#
_cell.length_a   1.000
_cell.length_b   1.000
_cell.length_c   1.000
_cell.angle_alpha   90.00
_cell.angle_beta   90.00
_cell.angle_gamma   90.00
#
_symmetry.space_group_name_H-M   'P 1'
#
loop_
_entity.id
_entity.type
_entity.pdbx_description
1 polymer ?
#
loop_
_entity_poly.entity_id
_entity_poly.type
_entity_poly.pdbx_seq_one_letter_code
_entity_poly.pdbx_strand_id
1 'polypeptide(L)'
;MQISGRVQSCCVALVFALTTASAVKQLKSIHDLKKINFGQTVPKHSLVLLHWFANVVNIDNNNIVRLTFNPNSGDYGSHHYGNYEGLLDPPPPGQQYYTLGNLNQGSSELPDHVVHSQGEYAGRNLDRIILRVRNHNTGRQRLQRVYQVYITQHYAASENHGTMYDLHNTYCITTDLLRQIQEFSVGTDQQPLSALRDDFQSNADDVQLRHIKLSWGELACLGLFLFIVIEDKYCPKRASKGPQRSVRNNIETDYAIDNKYHPKRASTEPQRSVRNNIQSHYVVEIPEHLLYSDDGIHLQVTTGTNGKARIIWSGVPQHRLKNGAMVVLFRNNKDNEASSTYKYISNKESGSFDTSVPLNDGLQARLHKVRIKYCFWKVVGEEICRGPEFKNPQTATNIGSYGAKLQLFVKDGKACARLFVQKIFTEWRSEFVNSWVGFYTSSDKATNEYSWWQWQWAIKFKPNTDVKDFFYDVYDFHSELAIAPGVQARFMLSNKDVRATTISSWR
;
A
#
# COMPACT_ATOMS: atom_id res chain seq x y z
N MET A 1 -69.83 27.19 -36.65
CA MET A 1 -68.55 27.88 -36.49
C MET A 1 -68.58 28.60 -35.15
N GLN A 2 -67.76 28.13 -34.20
CA GLN A 2 -67.30 28.70 -32.90
C GLN A 2 -68.33 29.43 -31.99
N ILE A 3 -68.76 28.83 -30.87
CA ILE A 3 -68.16 28.73 -29.51
C ILE A 3 -67.93 30.09 -28.82
N SER A 4 -68.65 30.33 -27.72
CA SER A 4 -68.12 31.08 -26.57
C SER A 4 -68.85 30.65 -25.29
N GLY A 5 -68.28 29.66 -24.60
CA GLY A 5 -68.65 29.28 -23.24
C GLY A 5 -67.54 29.72 -22.29
N ARG A 6 -67.85 30.63 -21.37
CA ARG A 6 -66.93 31.14 -20.35
C ARG A 6 -67.10 30.29 -19.09
N VAL A 7 -66.16 29.41 -18.79
CA VAL A 7 -66.08 28.70 -17.50
C VAL A 7 -64.93 29.31 -16.71
N GLN A 8 -65.25 29.91 -15.57
CA GLN A 8 -64.26 30.36 -14.58
C GLN A 8 -63.61 29.12 -13.95
N SER A 9 -62.34 28.89 -14.28
CA SER A 9 -61.50 27.88 -13.65
C SER A 9 -60.91 28.46 -12.37
N CYS A 10 -61.38 27.99 -11.21
CA CYS A 10 -60.77 28.27 -9.92
C CYS A 10 -59.48 27.43 -9.79
N CYS A 11 -58.32 28.08 -9.93
CA CYS A 11 -57.03 27.46 -9.66
C CYS A 11 -56.85 27.27 -8.15
N VAL A 12 -57.08 26.06 -7.66
CA VAL A 12 -56.60 25.62 -6.33
C VAL A 12 -55.11 25.35 -6.45
N ALA A 13 -54.28 26.29 -5.98
CA ALA A 13 -52.84 26.09 -5.88
C ALA A 13 -52.54 25.17 -4.69
N LEU A 14 -52.38 23.88 -4.95
CA LEU A 14 -51.86 22.90 -3.99
C LEU A 14 -50.34 23.11 -3.85
N VAL A 15 -49.94 23.86 -2.83
CA VAL A 15 -48.53 23.96 -2.42
C VAL A 15 -48.14 22.66 -1.72
N PHE A 16 -47.61 21.70 -2.47
CA PHE A 16 -46.89 20.57 -1.90
C PHE A 16 -45.54 21.06 -1.38
N ALA A 17 -45.46 21.37 -0.08
CA ALA A 17 -44.19 21.43 0.62
C ALA A 17 -43.65 20.00 0.72
N LEU A 18 -42.94 19.55 -0.31
CA LEU A 18 -42.08 18.37 -0.25
C LEU A 18 -40.91 18.72 0.68
N THR A 19 -41.07 18.48 1.97
CA THR A 19 -39.94 18.38 2.89
C THR A 19 -39.14 17.17 2.45
N THR A 20 -38.07 17.38 1.66
CA THR A 20 -37.09 16.35 1.35
C THR A 20 -36.31 16.05 2.63
N ALA A 21 -36.92 15.30 3.55
CA ALA A 21 -36.16 14.66 4.62
C ALA A 21 -35.29 13.60 3.94
N SER A 22 -34.01 13.92 3.72
CA SER A 22 -33.02 12.92 3.36
C SER A 22 -32.85 12.00 4.56
N ALA A 23 -33.60 10.90 4.59
CA ALA A 23 -33.53 9.94 5.69
C ALA A 23 -32.20 9.18 5.61
N VAL A 24 -31.16 9.71 6.25
CA VAL A 24 -29.86 9.04 6.38
C VAL A 24 -30.05 7.66 6.98
N LYS A 25 -29.55 6.62 6.30
CA LYS A 25 -29.71 5.24 6.73
C LYS A 25 -29.09 5.03 8.11
N GLN A 26 -29.86 4.46 9.03
CA GLN A 26 -29.43 4.21 10.40
C GLN A 26 -28.85 2.80 10.56
N LEU A 27 -27.72 2.69 11.26
CA LEU A 27 -27.05 1.43 11.61
C LEU A 27 -27.22 1.17 13.10
N LYS A 28 -27.87 0.04 13.42
CA LYS A 28 -28.30 -0.30 14.77
C LYS A 28 -27.41 -1.35 15.43
N SER A 29 -26.67 -2.11 14.64
CA SER A 29 -25.91 -3.28 15.09
C SER A 29 -24.69 -3.55 14.20
N ILE A 30 -23.76 -4.36 14.71
CA ILE A 30 -22.64 -4.87 13.92
C ILE A 30 -23.13 -5.66 12.70
N HIS A 31 -24.29 -6.32 12.81
CA HIS A 31 -24.92 -6.99 11.67
C HIS A 31 -25.30 -6.01 10.55
N ASP A 32 -25.68 -4.77 10.87
CA ASP A 32 -25.93 -3.74 9.84
C ASP A 32 -24.63 -3.27 9.18
N LEU A 33 -23.51 -3.23 9.92
CA LEU A 33 -22.19 -2.96 9.33
C LEU A 33 -21.78 -4.05 8.32
N LYS A 34 -22.11 -5.33 8.57
CA LYS A 34 -21.81 -6.44 7.63
C LYS A 34 -22.45 -6.25 6.23
N LYS A 35 -23.52 -5.46 6.15
CA LYS A 35 -24.26 -5.16 4.90
C LYS A 35 -23.61 -4.04 4.08
N ILE A 36 -22.60 -3.34 4.61
CA ILE A 36 -21.88 -2.27 3.92
C ILE A 36 -20.66 -2.86 3.20
N ASN A 37 -20.36 -2.33 2.00
CA ASN A 37 -19.25 -2.80 1.16
C ASN A 37 -17.93 -2.09 1.49
N PHE A 38 -17.44 -2.31 2.71
CA PHE A 38 -16.12 -1.84 3.13
C PHE A 38 -15.00 -2.44 2.24
N GLY A 39 -14.05 -1.60 1.83
CA GLY A 39 -12.98 -1.94 0.89
C GLY A 39 -13.35 -1.82 -0.60
N GLN A 40 -14.63 -1.59 -0.93
CA GLN A 40 -15.09 -1.35 -2.30
C GLN A 40 -15.66 0.06 -2.45
N THR A 41 -16.76 0.36 -1.74
CA THR A 41 -17.43 1.67 -1.82
C THR A 41 -17.13 2.55 -0.61
N VAL A 42 -16.80 1.94 0.53
CA VAL A 42 -16.44 2.63 1.78
C VAL A 42 -15.03 2.20 2.22
N PRO A 43 -14.11 3.10 2.62
CA PRO A 43 -12.81 2.72 3.15
C PRO A 43 -12.91 1.75 4.32
N LYS A 44 -12.06 0.72 4.35
CA LYS A 44 -11.96 -0.17 5.52
C LYS A 44 -11.56 0.60 6.79
N HIS A 45 -10.81 1.68 6.63
CA HIS A 45 -10.39 2.58 7.72
C HIS A 45 -11.57 3.15 8.52
N SER A 46 -12.73 3.34 7.89
CA SER A 46 -13.93 3.86 8.58
C SER A 46 -14.30 3.00 9.80
N LEU A 47 -14.04 1.68 9.76
CA LEU A 47 -14.27 0.79 10.89
C LEU A 47 -13.23 0.96 12.01
N VAL A 48 -11.97 1.22 11.64
CA VAL A 48 -10.90 1.51 12.61
C VAL A 48 -11.20 2.84 13.32
N LEU A 49 -11.57 3.87 12.57
CA LEU A 49 -11.94 5.18 13.10
C LEU A 49 -13.21 5.08 13.98
N LEU A 50 -14.24 4.35 13.54
CA LEU A 50 -15.45 4.13 14.32
C LEU A 50 -15.18 3.35 15.62
N HIS A 51 -14.31 2.34 15.56
CA HIS A 51 -13.87 1.60 16.75
C HIS A 51 -13.16 2.50 17.74
N TRP A 52 -12.19 3.29 17.29
CA TRP A 52 -11.54 4.29 18.15
C TRP A 52 -12.55 5.24 18.79
N PHE A 53 -13.46 5.81 17.99
CA PHE A 53 -14.44 6.75 18.49
C PHE A 53 -15.38 6.13 19.53
N ALA A 54 -15.85 4.91 19.30
CA ALA A 54 -16.68 4.19 20.27
C ALA A 54 -15.96 4.04 21.62
N ASN A 55 -14.64 3.85 21.60
CA ASN A 55 -13.84 3.63 22.81
C ASN A 55 -13.39 4.93 23.51
N VAL A 56 -13.41 6.07 22.82
CA VAL A 56 -13.03 7.37 23.43
C VAL A 56 -14.20 8.07 24.10
N VAL A 57 -15.44 7.83 23.67
CA VAL A 57 -16.64 8.47 24.23
C VAL A 57 -17.16 7.76 25.49
N ASN A 58 -17.76 8.54 26.39
CA ASN A 58 -18.46 8.01 27.55
C ASN A 58 -19.93 7.78 27.21
N ILE A 59 -20.43 6.56 27.44
CA ILE A 59 -21.85 6.22 27.26
C ILE A 59 -22.44 5.79 28.59
N ASP A 60 -23.31 6.63 29.15
CA ASP A 60 -23.95 6.34 30.44
C ASP A 60 -25.08 5.31 30.32
N ASN A 61 -25.57 4.82 31.46
CA ASN A 61 -26.64 3.82 31.54
C ASN A 61 -27.97 4.30 30.92
N ASN A 62 -28.13 5.59 30.64
CA ASN A 62 -29.29 6.16 29.96
C ASN A 62 -29.08 6.30 28.44
N ASN A 63 -28.05 5.66 27.88
CA ASN A 63 -27.65 5.74 26.47
C ASN A 63 -27.30 7.17 26.01
N ILE A 64 -26.85 8.03 26.94
CA ILE A 64 -26.37 9.37 26.60
C ILE A 64 -24.88 9.30 26.32
N VAL A 65 -24.53 9.56 25.07
CA VAL A 65 -23.14 9.70 24.61
C VAL A 65 -22.61 11.07 24.99
N ARG A 66 -21.42 11.11 25.60
CA ARG A 66 -20.70 12.33 25.93
C ARG A 66 -19.25 12.29 25.46
N LEU A 67 -18.79 13.41 24.91
CA LEU A 67 -17.39 13.59 24.56
C LEU A 67 -16.53 13.73 25.80
N THR A 68 -15.37 13.08 25.76
CA THR A 68 -14.28 13.17 26.75
C THR A 68 -13.28 14.26 26.44
N PHE A 69 -13.45 14.95 25.30
CA PHE A 69 -12.61 16.03 24.80
C PHE A 69 -13.47 17.20 24.28
N ASN A 70 -12.84 18.34 24.02
CA ASN A 70 -13.50 19.52 23.45
C ASN A 70 -13.38 19.50 21.91
N PRO A 71 -14.48 19.38 21.14
CA PRO A 71 -14.39 19.32 19.69
C PRO A 71 -13.91 20.63 19.02
N ASN A 72 -13.78 21.73 19.78
CA ASN A 72 -13.23 23.00 19.30
C ASN A 72 -11.71 23.12 19.41
N SER A 73 -11.01 22.21 20.10
CA SER A 73 -9.56 22.33 20.27
C SER A 73 -8.77 21.95 19.01
N GLY A 74 -9.41 21.27 18.05
CA GLY A 74 -8.73 20.69 16.88
C GLY A 74 -8.31 19.23 17.10
N ASP A 75 -8.53 18.73 18.32
CA ASP A 75 -8.05 17.42 18.72
C ASP A 75 -8.64 16.30 17.87
N TYR A 76 -7.86 15.27 17.61
CA TYR A 76 -8.26 14.14 16.77
C TYR A 76 -8.72 14.53 15.34
N GLY A 77 -8.21 15.68 14.85
CA GLY A 77 -8.60 16.28 13.58
C GLY A 77 -9.99 16.90 13.58
N SER A 78 -10.45 17.33 14.75
CA SER A 78 -11.78 17.91 14.90
C SER A 78 -11.90 19.29 14.27
N HIS A 79 -13.04 19.58 13.65
CA HIS A 79 -13.39 20.93 13.22
C HIS A 79 -14.90 21.10 13.05
N HIS A 80 -15.36 22.35 13.04
CA HIS A 80 -16.76 22.66 12.79
C HIS A 80 -17.17 22.26 11.37
N TYR A 81 -18.34 21.64 11.24
CA TYR A 81 -18.93 21.24 9.97
C TYR A 81 -20.18 22.07 9.66
N GLY A 82 -20.10 22.87 8.61
CA GLY A 82 -21.17 23.79 8.22
C GLY A 82 -22.35 23.17 7.49
N ASN A 83 -22.22 21.92 7.00
CA ASN A 83 -23.26 21.21 6.25
C ASN A 83 -23.83 22.05 5.07
N TYR A 84 -22.95 22.75 4.35
CA TYR A 84 -23.32 23.66 3.26
C TYR A 84 -23.86 22.91 2.02
N GLU A 85 -23.47 21.66 1.87
CA GLU A 85 -23.91 20.74 0.82
C GLU A 85 -25.28 20.11 1.11
N GLY A 86 -25.86 20.32 2.30
CA GLY A 86 -27.14 19.74 2.69
C GLY A 86 -27.08 18.21 2.87
N LEU A 87 -25.94 17.68 3.34
CA LEU A 87 -25.77 16.25 3.63
C LEU A 87 -26.73 15.79 4.75
N LEU A 88 -26.87 16.62 5.78
CA LEU A 88 -27.67 16.39 6.97
C LEU A 88 -28.77 17.46 7.11
N ASP A 89 -29.73 17.23 8.00
CA ASP A 89 -30.68 18.28 8.38
C ASP A 89 -29.95 19.42 9.14
N PRO A 90 -30.38 20.69 9.00
CA PRO A 90 -29.84 21.78 9.81
C PRO A 90 -29.93 21.48 11.32
N PRO A 91 -28.89 21.79 12.12
CA PRO A 91 -28.91 21.48 13.54
C PRO A 91 -29.94 22.36 14.26
N PRO A 92 -30.65 21.84 15.28
CA PRO A 92 -31.54 22.65 16.10
C PRO A 92 -30.80 23.81 16.80
N PRO A 93 -31.49 24.89 17.19
CA PRO A 93 -30.88 26.00 17.92
C PRO A 93 -30.08 25.53 19.14
N GLY A 94 -28.85 26.02 19.28
CA GLY A 94 -27.93 25.62 20.35
C GLY A 94 -27.25 24.27 20.13
N GLN A 95 -27.27 23.73 18.92
CA GLN A 95 -26.49 22.55 18.50
C GLN A 95 -25.65 22.88 17.26
N GLN A 96 -24.54 22.17 17.09
CA GLN A 96 -23.64 22.34 15.96
C GLN A 96 -23.09 20.98 15.52
N TYR A 97 -22.67 20.91 14.26
CA TYR A 97 -22.00 19.74 13.74
C TYR A 97 -20.47 19.91 13.79
N TYR A 98 -19.78 18.82 14.11
CA TYR A 98 -18.33 18.71 14.05
C TYR A 98 -17.93 17.46 13.30
N THR A 99 -16.82 17.52 12.59
CA THR A 99 -16.16 16.40 11.92
C THR A 99 -14.96 15.96 12.75
N LEU A 100 -14.62 14.67 12.71
CA LEU A 100 -13.44 14.05 13.32
C LEU A 100 -12.73 13.14 12.32
N GLY A 101 -11.47 12.79 12.60
CA GLY A 101 -10.73 11.78 11.85
C GLY A 101 -9.99 12.30 10.62
N ASN A 102 -9.75 13.62 10.55
CA ASN A 102 -8.87 14.18 9.53
C ASN A 102 -7.40 13.89 9.88
N LEU A 103 -6.78 12.91 9.24
CA LEU A 103 -5.39 12.50 9.50
C LEU A 103 -4.34 13.54 9.09
N ASN A 104 -4.72 14.63 8.40
CA ASN A 104 -3.81 15.72 8.05
C ASN A 104 -3.76 16.84 9.12
N GLN A 105 -4.70 16.87 10.07
CA GLN A 105 -4.81 17.89 11.11
C GLN A 105 -4.98 17.19 12.46
N GLY A 106 -4.21 17.55 13.49
CA GLY A 106 -4.37 16.93 14.82
C GLY A 106 -4.13 15.41 14.86
N SER A 107 -3.40 14.84 13.88
CA SER A 107 -3.12 13.40 13.82
C SER A 107 -2.20 12.91 14.93
N SER A 108 -1.45 13.79 15.59
CA SER A 108 -0.60 13.46 16.73
C SER A 108 -1.35 12.91 17.95
N GLU A 109 -2.67 13.12 18.02
CA GLU A 109 -3.48 12.72 19.19
C GLU A 109 -4.33 11.49 18.93
N LEU A 110 -4.57 11.13 17.67
CA LEU A 110 -5.18 9.85 17.33
C LEU A 110 -4.20 8.71 17.67
N PRO A 111 -4.68 7.57 18.20
CA PRO A 111 -3.81 6.44 18.46
C PRO A 111 -3.08 5.97 17.21
N ASP A 112 -1.86 5.45 17.40
CA ASP A 112 -0.98 5.01 16.31
C ASP A 112 -1.68 4.02 15.36
N HIS A 113 -2.49 3.11 15.89
CA HIS A 113 -3.21 2.13 15.07
C HIS A 113 -4.33 2.72 14.21
N VAL A 114 -4.78 3.95 14.49
CA VAL A 114 -5.70 4.71 13.63
C VAL A 114 -4.90 5.42 12.56
N VAL A 115 -3.88 6.20 12.95
CA VAL A 115 -3.07 7.02 12.03
C VAL A 115 -2.27 6.15 11.05
N HIS A 116 -1.62 5.10 11.56
CA HIS A 116 -0.78 4.16 10.81
C HIS A 116 -1.47 2.79 10.71
N SER A 117 -2.74 2.79 10.31
CA SER A 117 -3.50 1.57 10.03
C SER A 117 -2.74 0.66 9.04
N GLN A 118 -2.72 -0.65 9.32
CA GLN A 118 -1.95 -1.61 8.54
C GLN A 118 -2.42 -1.71 7.08
N GLY A 119 -1.49 -1.55 6.12
CA GLY A 119 -1.65 -1.96 4.71
C GLY A 119 -2.96 -1.52 4.05
N GLU A 120 -3.86 -2.47 3.81
CA GLU A 120 -5.14 -2.27 3.12
C GLU A 120 -6.18 -1.45 3.90
N TYR A 121 -5.93 -1.17 5.18
CA TYR A 121 -6.79 -0.33 6.03
C TYR A 121 -6.38 1.15 6.01
N ALA A 122 -5.35 1.55 5.27
CA ALA A 122 -4.97 2.94 5.09
C ALA A 122 -6.02 3.67 4.20
N GLY A 123 -7.05 4.27 4.80
CA GLY A 123 -8.23 4.83 4.14
C GLY A 123 -8.03 6.11 3.33
N ARG A 124 -6.77 6.43 2.95
CA ARG A 124 -6.38 7.66 2.21
C ARG A 124 -6.91 8.96 2.82
N ASN A 125 -7.23 8.96 4.11
CA ASN A 125 -7.82 10.08 4.82
C ASN A 125 -9.16 10.57 4.23
N LEU A 126 -9.99 9.66 3.70
CA LEU A 126 -11.31 9.99 3.13
C LEU A 126 -12.43 9.98 4.16
N ASP A 127 -12.39 9.02 5.08
CA ASP A 127 -13.47 8.78 6.04
C ASP A 127 -13.49 9.77 7.20
N ARG A 128 -14.68 10.09 7.69
CA ARG A 128 -14.91 11.01 8.81
C ARG A 128 -16.01 10.51 9.71
N ILE A 129 -15.99 10.98 10.95
CA ILE A 129 -17.13 10.90 11.86
C ILE A 129 -17.72 12.30 11.99
N ILE A 130 -19.03 12.45 11.77
CA ILE A 130 -19.74 13.70 12.03
C ILE A 130 -20.54 13.55 13.33
N LEU A 131 -20.46 14.55 14.19
CA LEU A 131 -21.15 14.61 15.48
C LEU A 131 -22.09 15.81 15.51
N ARG A 132 -23.32 15.63 15.98
CA ARG A 132 -24.18 16.75 16.41
C ARG A 132 -24.05 16.92 17.91
N VAL A 133 -23.47 18.03 18.36
CA VAL A 133 -23.21 18.29 19.78
C VAL A 133 -23.97 19.51 20.26
N ARG A 134 -24.21 19.59 21.57
CA ARG A 134 -24.73 20.81 22.20
C ARG A 134 -23.67 21.90 22.16
N ASN A 135 -24.01 23.08 21.67
CA ASN A 135 -23.15 24.25 21.77
C ASN A 135 -22.99 24.64 23.26
N HIS A 136 -21.74 24.79 23.72
CA HIS A 136 -21.43 25.20 25.08
C HIS A 136 -20.87 26.64 25.10
N ASN A 137 -21.66 27.59 25.60
CA ASN A 137 -21.24 28.98 25.84
C ASN A 137 -20.74 29.25 27.27
N THR A 138 -20.39 28.22 28.06
CA THR A 138 -20.03 28.42 29.48
C THR A 138 -18.78 27.65 29.85
N GLY A 139 -17.74 28.36 30.31
CA GLY A 139 -16.40 27.86 30.68
C GLY A 139 -16.32 26.90 31.88
N ARG A 140 -17.24 25.93 32.02
CA ARG A 140 -17.10 24.80 32.94
C ARG A 140 -16.91 23.53 32.13
N GLN A 141 -15.94 22.70 32.54
CA GLN A 141 -15.62 21.38 32.01
C GLN A 141 -16.77 20.38 32.23
N ARG A 142 -17.89 20.53 31.53
CA ARG A 142 -18.91 19.48 31.42
C ARG A 142 -18.70 18.73 30.12
N LEU A 143 -18.62 17.40 30.23
CA LEU A 143 -18.58 16.48 29.09
C LEU A 143 -19.75 16.80 28.15
N GLN A 144 -19.45 17.14 26.89
CA GLN A 144 -20.45 17.62 25.93
C GLN A 144 -21.34 16.48 25.47
N ARG A 145 -22.67 16.67 25.53
CA ARG A 145 -23.64 15.69 25.02
C ARG A 145 -23.59 15.63 23.49
N VAL A 146 -23.48 14.41 22.97
CA VAL A 146 -23.64 14.10 21.55
C VAL A 146 -25.08 13.64 21.32
N TYR A 147 -25.76 14.26 20.37
CA TYR A 147 -27.14 13.94 19.98
C TYR A 147 -27.21 12.93 18.85
N GLN A 148 -26.29 13.02 17.90
CA GLN A 148 -26.22 12.13 16.73
C GLN A 148 -24.76 11.91 16.34
N VAL A 149 -24.47 10.71 15.85
CA VAL A 149 -23.17 10.30 15.34
C VAL A 149 -23.40 9.76 13.93
N TYR A 150 -22.53 10.14 13.01
CA TYR A 150 -22.56 9.67 11.63
C TYR A 150 -21.17 9.20 11.22
N ILE A 151 -21.10 8.16 10.41
CA ILE A 151 -19.91 7.84 9.62
C ILE A 151 -20.16 8.30 8.18
N THR A 152 -19.13 8.85 7.56
CA THR A 152 -19.20 9.37 6.19
C THR A 152 -17.81 9.32 5.54
N GLN A 153 -17.73 9.74 4.29
CA GLN A 153 -16.49 9.88 3.53
C GLN A 153 -16.56 11.06 2.58
N HIS A 154 -15.41 11.60 2.19
CA HIS A 154 -15.32 12.44 1.00
C HIS A 154 -15.41 11.59 -0.27
N TYR A 155 -15.91 12.19 -1.35
CA TYR A 155 -15.76 11.61 -2.70
C TYR A 155 -14.29 11.37 -3.02
N ALA A 156 -13.98 10.35 -3.84
CA ALA A 156 -12.61 10.13 -4.24
C ALA A 156 -12.10 11.32 -5.08
N ALA A 157 -10.82 11.66 -4.95
CA ALA A 157 -10.21 12.77 -5.69
C ALA A 157 -10.40 12.66 -7.22
N SER A 158 -10.53 11.44 -7.74
CA SER A 158 -10.81 11.17 -9.16
C SER A 158 -12.21 11.57 -9.62
N GLU A 159 -13.15 11.76 -8.69
CA GLU A 159 -14.55 12.08 -9.00
C GLU A 159 -14.79 13.60 -9.11
N ASN A 160 -13.77 14.43 -8.89
CA ASN A 160 -13.81 15.89 -9.08
C ASN A 160 -14.89 16.64 -8.27
N HIS A 161 -15.36 16.08 -7.15
CA HIS A 161 -16.30 16.72 -6.23
C HIS A 161 -15.63 17.53 -5.10
N GLY A 162 -14.32 17.82 -5.23
CA GLY A 162 -13.58 18.61 -4.25
C GLY A 162 -13.57 17.97 -2.86
N THR A 163 -13.95 18.75 -1.84
CA THR A 163 -14.02 18.30 -0.44
C THR A 163 -15.44 17.92 -0.01
N MET A 164 -16.37 17.71 -0.95
CA MET A 164 -17.74 17.34 -0.63
C MET A 164 -17.81 15.94 -0.01
N TYR A 165 -18.77 15.76 0.88
CA TYR A 165 -19.08 14.46 1.48
C TYR A 165 -20.02 13.65 0.59
N ASP A 166 -19.81 12.34 0.59
CA ASP A 166 -20.58 11.37 -0.19
C ASP A 166 -21.88 11.01 0.53
N LEU A 167 -23.00 11.46 -0.04
CA LEU A 167 -24.34 11.22 0.50
C LEU A 167 -24.71 9.74 0.50
N HIS A 168 -24.26 8.95 -0.47
CA HIS A 168 -24.63 7.53 -0.60
C HIS A 168 -23.92 6.64 0.43
N ASN A 169 -22.78 7.11 0.94
CA ASN A 169 -21.96 6.41 1.93
C ASN A 169 -21.92 7.16 3.27
N THR A 170 -23.03 7.82 3.61
CA THR A 170 -23.25 8.45 4.93
C THR A 170 -24.30 7.67 5.73
N TYR A 171 -23.96 7.32 6.97
CA TYR A 171 -24.78 6.48 7.82
C TYR A 171 -24.88 7.02 9.25
N CYS A 172 -26.09 7.01 9.82
CA CYS A 172 -26.34 7.41 11.20
C CYS A 172 -26.07 6.23 12.15
N ILE A 173 -25.20 6.43 13.13
CA ILE A 173 -24.79 5.41 14.10
C ILE A 173 -25.62 5.56 15.38
N THR A 174 -26.20 4.46 15.83
CA THR A 174 -26.91 4.40 17.12
C THR A 174 -25.97 4.20 18.30
N THR A 175 -26.43 4.58 19.48
CA THR A 175 -25.74 4.28 20.74
C THR A 175 -25.57 2.77 20.96
N ASP A 176 -26.56 1.96 20.58
CA ASP A 176 -26.49 0.50 20.73
C ASP A 176 -25.35 -0.10 19.90
N LEU A 177 -25.13 0.41 18.68
CA LEU A 177 -23.99 0.03 17.85
C LEU A 177 -22.66 0.45 18.50
N LEU A 178 -22.57 1.66 19.05
CA LEU A 178 -21.34 2.08 19.76
C LEU A 178 -21.04 1.17 20.95
N ARG A 179 -22.06 0.75 21.72
CA ARG A 179 -21.90 -0.19 22.83
C ARG A 179 -21.39 -1.55 22.36
N GLN A 180 -21.96 -2.11 21.29
CA GLN A 180 -21.46 -3.37 20.71
C GLN A 180 -19.99 -3.25 20.27
N ILE A 181 -19.58 -2.09 19.75
CA ILE A 181 -18.20 -1.85 19.34
C ILE A 181 -17.27 -1.71 20.56
N GLN A 182 -17.76 -1.12 21.67
CA GLN A 182 -17.01 -1.03 22.93
C GLN A 182 -16.68 -2.40 23.53
N GLU A 183 -17.43 -3.46 23.23
CA GLU A 183 -17.07 -4.83 23.64
C GLU A 183 -15.75 -5.31 23.01
N PHE A 184 -15.34 -4.69 21.90
CA PHE A 184 -14.04 -4.93 21.24
C PHE A 184 -12.94 -3.94 21.67
N SER A 185 -13.09 -3.25 22.81
CA SER A 185 -12.10 -2.31 23.37
C SER A 185 -10.69 -2.89 23.46
N VAL A 186 -9.67 -2.03 23.33
CA VAL A 186 -8.25 -2.37 23.55
C VAL A 186 -7.93 -2.09 25.03
N GLY A 187 -7.53 -3.09 25.82
CA GLY A 187 -7.23 -2.90 27.26
C GLY A 187 -7.15 -4.17 28.11
N THR A 188 -6.98 -4.01 29.43
CA THR A 188 -6.62 -5.10 30.38
C THR A 188 -7.78 -5.99 30.85
N ASP A 189 -9.04 -5.56 30.70
CA ASP A 189 -10.25 -6.30 31.12
C ASP A 189 -10.99 -6.92 29.93
N GLN A 190 -10.26 -7.52 28.99
CA GLN A 190 -10.85 -8.08 27.77
C GLN A 190 -11.55 -9.41 28.00
N GLN A 191 -12.77 -9.51 27.49
CA GLN A 191 -13.40 -10.80 27.24
C GLN A 191 -12.49 -11.66 26.35
N PRO A 192 -12.40 -12.98 26.60
CA PRO A 192 -11.67 -13.86 25.70
C PRO A 192 -12.15 -13.70 24.25
N LEU A 193 -11.24 -13.66 23.27
CA LEU A 193 -11.60 -13.54 21.85
C LEU A 193 -12.65 -14.58 21.41
N SER A 194 -12.64 -15.77 22.01
CA SER A 194 -13.63 -16.80 21.76
C SER A 194 -15.03 -16.43 22.25
N ALA A 195 -15.14 -15.74 23.40
CA ALA A 195 -16.42 -15.26 23.92
C ALA A 195 -16.98 -14.16 23.01
N LEU A 196 -16.18 -13.15 22.67
CA LEU A 196 -16.57 -12.10 21.71
C LEU A 196 -16.99 -12.68 20.35
N ARG A 197 -16.26 -13.68 19.85
CA ARG A 197 -16.65 -14.38 18.63
C ARG A 197 -18.06 -14.99 18.77
N ASP A 198 -18.31 -15.71 19.86
CA ASP A 198 -19.55 -16.45 20.09
C ASP A 198 -20.73 -15.48 20.33
N ASP A 199 -20.53 -14.41 21.10
CA ASP A 199 -21.53 -13.38 21.40
C ASP A 199 -22.02 -12.67 20.14
N PHE A 200 -21.10 -12.40 19.20
CA PHE A 200 -21.41 -11.79 17.91
C PHE A 200 -21.66 -12.82 16.78
N GLN A 201 -21.82 -14.09 17.13
CA GLN A 201 -22.15 -15.21 16.23
C GLN A 201 -21.24 -15.29 15.01
N SER A 202 -19.94 -15.05 15.20
CA SER A 202 -18.97 -15.14 14.13
C SER A 202 -18.64 -16.58 13.79
N ASN A 203 -18.48 -16.84 12.49
CA ASN A 203 -18.02 -18.10 11.93
C ASN A 203 -16.52 -18.35 12.14
N ALA A 204 -15.80 -17.48 12.86
CA ALA A 204 -14.36 -17.63 13.06
C ALA A 204 -14.02 -18.95 13.79
N ASP A 205 -13.09 -19.75 13.26
CA ASP A 205 -12.59 -20.93 13.96
C ASP A 205 -11.45 -20.62 14.94
N ASP A 206 -11.06 -21.60 15.75
CA ASP A 206 -10.04 -21.41 16.77
C ASP A 206 -8.64 -21.16 16.18
N VAL A 207 -8.40 -21.60 14.94
CA VAL A 207 -7.15 -21.31 14.23
C VAL A 207 -7.12 -19.83 13.84
N GLN A 208 -8.20 -19.32 13.26
CA GLN A 208 -8.36 -17.92 12.90
C GLN A 208 -8.22 -17.00 14.13
N LEU A 209 -8.84 -17.36 15.26
CA LEU A 209 -8.68 -16.59 16.51
C LEU A 209 -7.23 -16.54 16.99
N ARG A 210 -6.50 -17.67 16.97
CA ARG A 210 -5.06 -17.70 17.31
C ARG A 210 -4.26 -16.78 16.39
N HIS A 211 -4.58 -16.75 15.09
CA HIS A 211 -3.89 -15.91 14.13
C HIS A 211 -4.20 -14.43 14.27
N ILE A 212 -5.45 -14.06 14.55
CA ILE A 212 -5.83 -12.70 14.89
C ILE A 212 -5.00 -12.24 16.09
N LYS A 213 -4.93 -13.06 17.14
CA LYS A 213 -4.11 -12.77 18.33
C LYS A 213 -2.62 -12.59 18.00
N LEU A 214 -2.04 -13.47 17.18
CA LEU A 214 -0.63 -13.38 16.78
C LEU A 214 -0.33 -12.16 15.89
N SER A 215 -1.28 -11.73 15.06
CA SER A 215 -1.04 -10.69 14.05
C SER A 215 -1.33 -9.29 14.59
N TRP A 216 -2.31 -9.17 15.48
CA TRP A 216 -2.76 -7.89 16.03
C TRP A 216 -2.27 -7.64 17.45
N GLY A 217 -1.72 -8.65 18.15
CA GLY A 217 -1.20 -8.49 19.51
C GLY A 217 -2.26 -7.92 20.45
N GLU A 218 -1.96 -6.77 21.07
CA GLU A 218 -2.88 -6.04 21.95
C GLU A 218 -4.15 -5.54 21.24
N LEU A 219 -4.13 -5.41 19.91
CA LEU A 219 -5.26 -5.01 19.09
C LEU A 219 -6.11 -6.20 18.62
N ALA A 220 -5.95 -7.39 19.21
CA ALA A 220 -6.64 -8.61 18.77
C ALA A 220 -8.17 -8.47 18.75
N CYS A 221 -8.77 -7.73 19.69
CA CYS A 221 -10.21 -7.44 19.67
C CYS A 221 -10.62 -6.57 18.47
N LEU A 222 -9.83 -5.54 18.12
CA LEU A 222 -10.03 -4.76 16.89
C LEU A 222 -9.88 -5.67 15.66
N GLY A 223 -8.85 -6.52 15.62
CA GLY A 223 -8.67 -7.48 14.53
C GLY A 223 -9.86 -8.44 14.36
N LEU A 224 -10.44 -8.90 15.47
CA LEU A 224 -11.66 -9.71 15.46
C LEU A 224 -12.87 -8.91 15.00
N PHE A 225 -13.06 -7.67 15.47
CA PHE A 225 -14.14 -6.79 15.01
C PHE A 225 -14.11 -6.61 13.49
N LEU A 226 -12.93 -6.32 12.92
CA LEU A 226 -12.76 -6.15 11.48
C LEU A 226 -13.05 -7.45 10.72
N PHE A 227 -12.61 -8.60 11.24
CA PHE A 227 -12.95 -9.92 10.69
C PHE A 227 -14.47 -10.12 10.65
N ILE A 228 -15.15 -9.83 11.76
CA ILE A 228 -16.60 -10.02 11.90
C ILE A 228 -17.37 -9.17 10.88
N VAL A 229 -17.00 -7.90 10.72
CA VAL A 229 -17.74 -6.98 9.87
C VAL A 229 -17.50 -7.25 8.38
N ILE A 230 -16.23 -7.46 7.99
CA ILE A 230 -15.85 -7.47 6.58
C ILE A 230 -15.99 -8.87 5.99
N GLU A 231 -15.66 -9.92 6.76
CA GLU A 231 -15.21 -11.20 6.19
C GLU A 231 -16.06 -12.40 6.63
N ASP A 232 -16.71 -12.29 7.78
CA ASP A 232 -17.57 -13.34 8.37
C ASP A 232 -18.65 -13.86 7.41
N LYS A 233 -19.11 -13.01 6.49
CA LYS A 233 -20.08 -13.34 5.44
C LYS A 233 -19.56 -14.28 4.36
N TYR A 234 -18.24 -14.44 4.25
CA TYR A 234 -17.58 -15.31 3.28
C TYR A 234 -17.08 -16.63 3.91
N CYS A 235 -17.19 -16.77 5.24
CA CYS A 235 -16.79 -17.99 5.93
C CYS A 235 -17.89 -19.06 5.86
N PRO A 236 -17.53 -20.35 5.73
CA PRO A 236 -18.49 -21.45 5.84
C PRO A 236 -19.20 -21.40 7.20
N LYS A 237 -20.53 -21.60 7.20
CA LYS A 237 -21.29 -21.65 8.45
C LYS A 237 -20.82 -22.83 9.31
N ARG A 238 -20.54 -22.57 10.58
CA ARG A 238 -20.20 -23.62 11.55
C ARG A 238 -21.45 -24.47 11.82
N ALA A 239 -21.31 -25.80 11.84
CA ALA A 239 -22.37 -26.68 12.31
C ALA A 239 -22.66 -26.34 13.80
N SER A 240 -23.92 -26.11 14.15
CA SER A 240 -24.30 -25.82 15.53
C SER A 240 -23.87 -26.96 16.43
N LYS A 241 -23.00 -26.68 17.40
CA LYS A 241 -22.79 -27.62 18.50
C LYS A 241 -24.06 -27.58 19.35
N GLY A 242 -24.91 -28.60 19.21
CA GLY A 242 -26.01 -28.85 20.14
C GLY A 242 -25.48 -28.92 21.58
N PRO A 243 -26.32 -28.64 22.59
CA PRO A 243 -25.86 -28.47 23.97
C PRO A 243 -25.14 -29.73 24.47
N GLN A 244 -23.83 -29.60 24.72
CA GLN A 244 -23.02 -30.71 25.27
C GLN A 244 -23.46 -30.98 26.70
N ARG A 245 -24.08 -32.13 26.93
CA ARG A 245 -24.16 -32.73 28.26
C ARG A 245 -22.74 -33.04 28.74
N SER A 246 -22.41 -32.52 29.91
CA SER A 246 -21.19 -32.84 30.65
C SER A 246 -21.13 -34.34 30.95
N VAL A 247 -20.15 -35.04 30.39
CA VAL A 247 -19.68 -36.32 30.96
C VAL A 247 -18.22 -36.14 31.31
N ARG A 248 -17.99 -35.97 32.60
CA ARG A 248 -16.72 -36.18 33.28
C ARG A 248 -16.52 -37.70 33.32
N ASN A 249 -15.32 -38.19 32.99
CA ASN A 249 -14.63 -39.23 33.74
C ASN A 249 -13.21 -39.45 33.20
N ASN A 250 -12.29 -39.55 34.16
CA ASN A 250 -10.88 -39.88 34.01
C ASN A 250 -10.69 -41.42 33.96
N ILE A 251 -9.45 -41.80 33.61
CA ILE A 251 -8.69 -43.01 33.99
C ILE A 251 -8.39 -44.02 32.86
N GLU A 252 -7.11 -43.99 32.48
CA GLU A 252 -6.11 -45.05 32.25
C GLU A 252 -6.37 -46.30 31.39
N THR A 253 -5.41 -46.44 30.46
CA THR A 253 -4.68 -47.62 29.96
C THR A 253 -5.15 -49.03 30.35
N ASP A 254 -5.34 -49.88 29.34
CA ASP A 254 -4.91 -51.26 29.42
C ASP A 254 -4.40 -51.80 28.07
N TYR A 255 -3.40 -52.67 28.13
CA TYR A 255 -2.60 -53.20 27.04
C TYR A 255 -3.28 -54.37 26.31
N ALA A 256 -3.03 -54.53 25.01
CA ALA A 256 -2.76 -55.85 24.42
C ALA A 256 -2.13 -55.74 23.01
N ILE A 257 -0.98 -56.38 22.88
CA ILE A 257 -0.18 -56.61 21.68
C ILE A 257 -0.73 -57.86 20.99
N ASP A 258 -0.83 -57.85 19.66
CA ASP A 258 -0.63 -59.07 18.87
C ASP A 258 0.31 -58.78 17.67
N ASN A 259 1.25 -59.70 17.50
CA ASN A 259 2.41 -59.67 16.63
C ASN A 259 2.17 -60.63 15.45
N LYS A 260 2.50 -60.23 14.20
CA LYS A 260 3.59 -60.83 13.39
C LYS A 260 3.53 -60.46 11.89
N TYR A 261 4.64 -59.85 11.42
CA TYR A 261 5.56 -60.28 10.35
C TYR A 261 5.00 -60.76 8.97
N HIS A 262 5.57 -60.51 7.78
CA HIS A 262 6.92 -60.17 7.30
C HIS A 262 6.85 -59.73 5.79
N PRO A 263 7.92 -59.14 5.19
CA PRO A 263 8.00 -58.67 3.79
C PRO A 263 8.95 -59.51 2.87
N LYS A 264 8.78 -59.46 1.53
CA LYS A 264 9.76 -59.86 0.46
C LYS A 264 9.42 -59.11 -0.86
N ARG A 265 10.29 -58.30 -1.50
CA ARG A 265 11.48 -58.51 -2.39
C ARG A 265 11.20 -58.92 -3.88
N ALA A 266 11.42 -57.94 -4.78
CA ALA A 266 12.20 -57.89 -6.05
C ALA A 266 11.96 -58.80 -7.29
N SER A 267 12.49 -58.30 -8.45
CA SER A 267 12.67 -58.81 -9.84
C SER A 267 11.47 -58.64 -10.81
N THR A 268 11.58 -58.18 -12.08
CA THR A 268 12.57 -58.44 -13.15
C THR A 268 12.53 -57.35 -14.27
N GLU A 269 13.65 -57.22 -14.99
CA GLU A 269 14.00 -56.37 -16.17
C GLU A 269 13.23 -56.74 -17.48
N PRO A 270 13.31 -56.00 -18.62
CA PRO A 270 14.52 -56.04 -19.48
C PRO A 270 14.91 -54.76 -20.26
N GLN A 271 16.21 -54.72 -20.56
CA GLN A 271 16.92 -53.77 -21.45
C GLN A 271 16.52 -53.88 -22.93
N ARG A 272 16.60 -52.75 -23.65
CA ARG A 272 16.94 -52.70 -25.09
C ARG A 272 18.00 -51.63 -25.35
N SER A 273 19.03 -52.09 -26.04
CA SER A 273 20.21 -51.42 -26.63
C SER A 273 19.78 -50.62 -27.88
N VAL A 274 20.48 -49.66 -28.52
CA VAL A 274 21.88 -49.34 -28.86
C VAL A 274 21.87 -47.89 -29.42
N ARG A 275 22.90 -47.06 -29.19
CA ARG A 275 23.84 -46.48 -30.19
C ARG A 275 24.47 -45.16 -29.72
N ASN A 276 25.78 -45.20 -29.52
CA ASN A 276 26.63 -44.03 -29.43
C ASN A 276 26.76 -43.38 -30.82
N ASN A 277 26.52 -42.08 -30.91
CA ASN A 277 27.05 -41.24 -31.98
C ASN A 277 27.68 -40.00 -31.35
N ILE A 278 29.01 -39.94 -31.43
CA ILE A 278 29.79 -38.75 -31.15
C ILE A 278 29.59 -37.82 -32.34
N GLN A 279 28.99 -36.65 -32.10
CA GLN A 279 29.02 -35.54 -33.05
C GLN A 279 29.37 -34.27 -32.30
N SER A 280 30.60 -33.81 -32.54
CA SER A 280 31.19 -32.59 -31.98
C SER A 280 30.24 -31.41 -32.10
N HIS A 281 29.77 -30.88 -30.98
CA HIS A 281 29.06 -29.61 -30.94
C HIS A 281 30.04 -28.51 -30.54
N TYR A 282 30.20 -27.55 -31.45
CA TYR A 282 30.77 -26.25 -31.14
C TYR A 282 29.99 -25.66 -29.95
N VAL A 283 30.70 -25.33 -28.87
CA VAL A 283 30.13 -24.55 -27.77
C VAL A 283 29.95 -23.13 -28.31
N VAL A 284 28.74 -22.83 -28.77
CA VAL A 284 28.30 -21.44 -28.91
C VAL A 284 28.05 -20.96 -27.49
N GLU A 285 28.91 -20.07 -26.99
CA GLU A 285 28.64 -19.31 -25.76
C GLU A 285 27.35 -18.51 -26.00
N ILE A 286 26.25 -19.01 -25.44
CA ILE A 286 24.99 -18.27 -25.40
C ILE A 286 25.19 -17.16 -24.35
N PRO A 287 25.05 -15.88 -24.70
CA PRO A 287 25.24 -14.80 -23.75
C PRO A 287 24.19 -14.85 -22.63
N GLU A 288 24.64 -14.65 -21.39
CA GLU A 288 23.89 -14.79 -20.12
C GLU A 288 22.54 -14.07 -20.04
N HIS A 289 22.27 -13.10 -20.94
CA HIS A 289 20.98 -12.40 -21.00
C HIS A 289 19.83 -13.25 -21.56
N LEU A 290 20.11 -14.41 -22.17
CA LEU A 290 19.09 -15.33 -22.70
C LEU A 290 18.67 -16.42 -21.70
N LEU A 291 19.25 -16.46 -20.50
CA LEU A 291 18.97 -17.51 -19.50
C LEU A 291 17.92 -17.12 -18.44
N TYR A 292 17.28 -15.95 -18.56
CA TYR A 292 16.33 -15.42 -17.56
C TYR A 292 14.99 -14.97 -18.16
N SER A 293 14.43 -15.77 -19.07
CA SER A 293 13.03 -15.61 -19.46
C SER A 293 12.36 -16.98 -19.41
N ASP A 294 12.04 -17.41 -18.20
CA ASP A 294 11.07 -18.47 -17.99
C ASP A 294 9.72 -17.92 -18.50
N ASP A 295 9.21 -18.51 -19.58
CA ASP A 295 7.89 -18.26 -20.19
C ASP A 295 7.64 -16.91 -20.92
N GLY A 296 8.63 -16.07 -21.22
CA GLY A 296 8.39 -14.80 -21.95
C GLY A 296 7.85 -13.65 -21.06
N ILE A 297 7.93 -13.82 -19.74
CA ILE A 297 7.58 -12.80 -18.75
C ILE A 297 8.73 -11.79 -18.63
N HIS A 298 8.46 -10.53 -18.96
CA HIS A 298 9.42 -9.45 -18.72
C HIS A 298 9.15 -8.83 -17.36
N LEU A 299 10.16 -8.83 -16.48
CA LEU A 299 10.09 -8.22 -15.16
C LEU A 299 11.39 -7.43 -14.92
N GLN A 300 11.28 -6.12 -14.77
CA GLN A 300 12.44 -5.23 -14.74
C GLN A 300 12.32 -4.18 -13.65
N VAL A 301 13.43 -3.89 -12.99
CA VAL A 301 13.58 -2.73 -12.12
C VAL A 301 14.23 -1.61 -12.93
N THR A 302 13.64 -0.42 -12.87
CA THR A 302 14.16 0.81 -13.50
C THR A 302 13.91 2.01 -12.58
N THR A 303 14.16 3.23 -13.04
CA THR A 303 13.86 4.46 -12.30
C THR A 303 12.48 5.02 -12.65
N GLY A 304 11.77 5.52 -11.63
CA GLY A 304 10.65 6.44 -11.80
C GLY A 304 11.12 7.88 -12.06
N THR A 305 10.24 8.86 -11.83
CA THR A 305 10.51 10.30 -12.08
C THR A 305 11.28 11.01 -10.96
N ASN A 306 11.56 10.34 -9.84
CA ASN A 306 12.09 10.95 -8.62
C ASN A 306 13.25 10.16 -7.98
N GLY A 307 13.98 9.36 -8.76
CA GLY A 307 15.11 8.57 -8.27
C GLY A 307 14.72 7.28 -7.54
N LYS A 308 13.42 7.00 -7.40
CA LYS A 308 12.94 5.77 -6.77
C LYS A 308 12.87 4.63 -7.78
N ALA A 309 13.03 3.41 -7.28
CA ALA A 309 12.88 2.21 -8.05
C ALA A 309 11.43 2.07 -8.52
N ARG A 310 11.28 1.70 -9.79
CA ARG A 310 10.02 1.35 -10.44
C ARG A 310 10.13 -0.08 -10.94
N ILE A 311 9.12 -0.89 -10.66
CA ILE A 311 8.98 -2.21 -11.26
C ILE A 311 8.12 -2.07 -12.50
N ILE A 312 8.55 -2.67 -13.62
CA ILE A 312 7.78 -2.82 -14.84
C ILE A 312 7.63 -4.32 -15.09
N TRP A 313 6.40 -4.74 -15.45
CA TRP A 313 6.14 -6.11 -15.87
C TRP A 313 5.33 -6.13 -17.17
N SER A 314 5.54 -7.15 -17.99
CA SER A 314 4.73 -7.43 -19.17
C SER A 314 4.81 -8.91 -19.56
N GLY A 315 3.81 -9.38 -20.31
CA GLY A 315 3.79 -10.75 -20.82
C GLY A 315 3.47 -11.80 -19.76
N VAL A 316 2.87 -11.42 -18.62
CA VAL A 316 2.47 -12.40 -17.58
C VAL A 316 1.28 -13.21 -18.09
N PRO A 317 1.40 -14.54 -18.29
CA PRO A 317 0.31 -15.35 -18.83
C PRO A 317 -0.90 -15.36 -17.91
N GLN A 318 -2.10 -15.26 -18.48
CA GLN A 318 -3.35 -15.20 -17.72
C GLN A 318 -3.54 -16.38 -16.75
N HIS A 319 -3.04 -17.57 -17.10
CA HIS A 319 -3.12 -18.75 -16.23
C HIS A 319 -2.33 -18.59 -14.92
N ARG A 320 -1.22 -17.82 -14.91
CA ARG A 320 -0.46 -17.47 -13.71
C ARG A 320 -1.16 -16.40 -12.87
N LEU A 321 -2.08 -15.64 -13.47
CA LEU A 321 -2.84 -14.55 -12.84
C LEU A 321 -4.21 -14.99 -12.29
N LYS A 322 -4.65 -16.23 -12.54
CA LYS A 322 -6.01 -16.72 -12.21
C LYS A 322 -6.42 -16.51 -10.75
N ASN A 323 -5.46 -16.50 -9.82
CA ASN A 323 -5.67 -16.26 -8.38
C ASN A 323 -5.06 -14.93 -7.88
N GLY A 324 -4.68 -14.05 -8.81
CA GLY A 324 -3.90 -12.84 -8.54
C GLY A 324 -2.42 -13.12 -8.32
N ALA A 325 -1.59 -12.14 -8.67
CA ALA A 325 -0.16 -12.15 -8.41
C ALA A 325 0.28 -10.86 -7.69
N MET A 326 1.50 -10.89 -7.14
CA MET A 326 2.16 -9.73 -6.60
C MET A 326 3.50 -9.51 -7.28
N VAL A 327 3.80 -8.26 -7.59
CA VAL A 327 5.17 -7.83 -7.89
C VAL A 327 5.81 -7.34 -6.60
N VAL A 328 7.01 -7.83 -6.32
CA VAL A 328 7.73 -7.60 -5.07
C VAL A 328 9.14 -7.14 -5.39
N LEU A 329 9.62 -6.12 -4.69
CA LEU A 329 11.01 -5.68 -4.79
C LEU A 329 11.87 -6.44 -3.78
N PHE A 330 13.09 -6.81 -4.13
CA PHE A 330 14.07 -7.43 -3.24
C PHE A 330 15.37 -6.65 -3.27
N ARG A 331 16.16 -6.75 -2.19
CA ARG A 331 17.44 -6.04 -2.10
C ARG A 331 18.48 -6.59 -3.08
N ASN A 332 18.48 -7.90 -3.28
CA ASN A 332 19.35 -8.62 -4.19
C ASN A 332 18.84 -10.05 -4.43
N ASN A 333 19.54 -10.82 -5.26
CA ASN A 333 19.17 -12.18 -5.64
C ASN A 333 19.29 -13.21 -4.50
N LYS A 334 20.11 -12.94 -3.48
CA LYS A 334 20.27 -13.82 -2.31
C LYS A 334 19.25 -13.55 -1.20
N ASP A 335 18.50 -12.46 -1.33
CA ASP A 335 17.48 -12.09 -0.37
C ASP A 335 16.31 -13.07 -0.44
N ASN A 336 15.99 -13.67 0.70
CA ASN A 336 14.94 -14.67 0.84
C ASN A 336 13.71 -14.12 1.57
N GLU A 337 13.81 -12.92 2.14
CA GLU A 337 12.71 -12.29 2.84
C GLU A 337 12.02 -11.31 1.89
N ALA A 338 10.72 -11.52 1.67
CA ALA A 338 9.94 -10.62 0.85
C ALA A 338 9.98 -9.22 1.45
N SER A 339 10.43 -8.23 0.67
CA SER A 339 10.41 -6.86 1.18
C SER A 339 8.97 -6.43 1.47
N SER A 340 8.81 -5.47 2.38
CA SER A 340 7.54 -4.78 2.60
C SER A 340 7.07 -3.96 1.39
N THR A 341 7.82 -3.95 0.29
CA THR A 341 7.53 -3.22 -0.95
C THR A 341 6.96 -4.17 -1.99
N TYR A 342 5.64 -4.32 -2.00
CA TYR A 342 4.92 -5.14 -2.97
C TYR A 342 3.63 -4.49 -3.45
N LYS A 343 3.14 -4.95 -4.60
CA LYS A 343 1.84 -4.55 -5.17
C LYS A 343 1.08 -5.76 -5.69
N TYR A 344 -0.18 -5.87 -5.28
CA TYR A 344 -1.12 -6.81 -5.87
C TYR A 344 -1.52 -6.35 -7.28
N ILE A 345 -1.26 -7.17 -8.29
CA ILE A 345 -1.50 -6.84 -9.71
C ILE A 345 -2.80 -7.46 -10.26
N SER A 346 -3.55 -8.21 -9.44
CA SER A 346 -4.77 -8.91 -9.83
C SER A 346 -4.58 -9.67 -11.15
N ASN A 347 -5.29 -9.28 -12.21
CA ASN A 347 -5.26 -9.94 -13.52
C ASN A 347 -4.57 -9.11 -14.60
N LYS A 348 -3.68 -8.17 -14.22
CA LYS A 348 -2.98 -7.31 -15.17
C LYS A 348 -1.73 -8.00 -15.72
N GLU A 349 -1.75 -8.34 -17.00
CA GLU A 349 -0.63 -8.97 -17.73
C GLU A 349 0.58 -8.04 -17.88
N SER A 350 0.36 -6.73 -17.82
CA SER A 350 1.39 -5.70 -17.89
C SER A 350 1.07 -4.51 -16.99
N GLY A 351 2.11 -3.76 -16.63
CA GLY A 351 1.97 -2.52 -15.88
C GLY A 351 3.24 -2.06 -15.20
N SER A 352 3.09 -1.07 -14.34
CA SER A 352 4.17 -0.51 -13.54
C SER A 352 3.78 -0.26 -12.08
N PHE A 353 4.80 -0.20 -11.23
CA PHE A 353 4.69 0.09 -9.81
C PHE A 353 5.85 0.98 -9.37
N ASP A 354 5.53 2.23 -9.06
CA ASP A 354 6.45 3.14 -8.40
C ASP A 354 6.57 2.79 -6.91
N THR A 355 7.81 2.60 -6.44
CA THR A 355 8.09 2.23 -5.04
C THR A 355 8.52 3.43 -4.21
N SER A 356 8.62 3.25 -2.89
CA SER A 356 9.24 4.23 -1.99
C SER A 356 10.77 4.07 -1.90
N VAL A 357 11.33 2.98 -2.42
CA VAL A 357 12.74 2.58 -2.27
C VAL A 357 13.60 3.33 -3.30
N PRO A 358 14.70 4.00 -2.89
CA PRO A 358 15.64 4.61 -3.84
C PRO A 358 16.27 3.56 -4.77
N LEU A 359 16.46 3.90 -6.05
CA LEU A 359 17.09 2.99 -6.99
C LEU A 359 18.57 2.78 -6.66
N ASN A 360 18.99 1.52 -6.60
CA ASN A 360 20.35 1.11 -6.27
C ASN A 360 20.73 -0.17 -7.02
N ASP A 361 22.04 -0.37 -7.22
CA ASP A 361 22.59 -1.60 -7.80
C ASP A 361 22.18 -2.83 -6.98
N GLY A 362 21.83 -3.91 -7.67
CA GLY A 362 21.44 -5.19 -7.07
C GLY A 362 19.95 -5.37 -6.85
N LEU A 363 19.14 -4.30 -6.85
CA LEU A 363 17.68 -4.43 -6.65
C LEU A 363 17.05 -5.37 -7.68
N GLN A 364 16.16 -6.24 -7.25
CA GLN A 364 15.54 -7.25 -8.12
C GLN A 364 14.03 -7.26 -7.94
N ALA A 365 13.29 -7.33 -9.05
CA ALA A 365 11.85 -7.56 -9.01
C ALA A 365 11.57 -9.05 -9.13
N ARG A 366 10.60 -9.53 -8.35
CA ARG A 366 10.12 -10.92 -8.40
C ARG A 366 8.60 -10.96 -8.44
N LEU A 367 8.06 -11.92 -9.18
CA LEU A 367 6.65 -12.18 -9.27
C LEU A 367 6.30 -13.31 -8.32
N HIS A 368 5.31 -13.10 -7.47
CA HIS A 368 4.88 -14.08 -6.48
C HIS A 368 3.39 -14.42 -6.63
N LYS A 369 3.04 -15.65 -6.30
CA LYS A 369 1.65 -16.03 -6.05
C LYS A 369 1.13 -15.23 -4.86
N VAL A 370 -0.15 -14.94 -4.89
CA VAL A 370 -0.83 -14.41 -3.72
C VAL A 370 -1.12 -15.57 -2.78
N ARG A 371 -0.54 -15.53 -1.57
CA ARG A 371 -0.97 -16.42 -0.50
C ARG A 371 -2.03 -15.70 0.30
N ILE A 372 -3.23 -16.27 0.34
CA ILE A 372 -4.27 -15.81 1.26
C ILE A 372 -3.94 -16.42 2.62
N LYS A 373 -3.44 -15.59 3.54
CA LYS A 373 -3.29 -15.95 4.94
C LYS A 373 -4.63 -15.65 5.62
N TYR A 374 -5.27 -16.67 6.17
CA TYR A 374 -6.57 -16.62 6.89
C TYR A 374 -7.61 -15.64 6.31
N CYS A 375 -8.42 -16.19 5.40
CA CYS A 375 -9.62 -15.61 4.80
C CYS A 375 -9.49 -14.35 3.93
N PHE A 376 -8.48 -13.49 4.09
CA PHE A 376 -8.39 -12.27 3.25
C PHE A 376 -7.03 -11.59 3.19
N TRP A 377 -6.07 -11.92 4.08
CA TRP A 377 -4.76 -11.29 4.03
C TRP A 377 -3.97 -11.80 2.83
N LYS A 378 -3.94 -11.00 1.77
CA LYS A 378 -3.07 -11.25 0.63
C LYS A 378 -1.65 -10.92 1.04
N VAL A 379 -0.86 -11.96 1.31
CA VAL A 379 0.57 -11.84 1.57
C VAL A 379 1.35 -12.41 0.40
N VAL A 380 2.63 -12.02 0.33
CA VAL A 380 3.57 -12.59 -0.63
C VAL A 380 3.67 -14.10 -0.41
N GLY A 381 3.32 -14.88 -1.43
CA GLY A 381 3.39 -16.33 -1.43
C GLY A 381 4.64 -16.86 -2.12
N GLU A 382 4.53 -18.05 -2.68
CA GLU A 382 5.60 -18.68 -3.45
C GLU A 382 6.01 -17.81 -4.65
N GLU A 383 7.31 -17.77 -4.91
CA GLU A 383 7.85 -17.12 -6.10
C GLU A 383 7.39 -17.88 -7.36
N ILE A 384 6.98 -17.13 -8.38
CA ILE A 384 6.63 -17.63 -9.71
C ILE A 384 7.86 -17.53 -10.61
N CYS A 385 8.45 -16.33 -10.67
CA CYS A 385 9.65 -16.05 -11.43
C CYS A 385 10.34 -14.79 -10.88
N ARG A 386 11.59 -14.56 -11.29
CA ARG A 386 12.37 -13.37 -10.94
C ARG A 386 12.95 -12.73 -12.18
N GLY A 387 13.02 -11.40 -12.18
CA GLY A 387 13.74 -10.63 -13.18
C GLY A 387 15.24 -10.57 -12.89
N PRO A 388 16.05 -10.00 -13.80
CA PRO A 388 17.44 -9.72 -13.54
C PRO A 388 17.60 -8.72 -12.39
N GLU A 389 18.73 -8.79 -11.69
CA GLU A 389 19.13 -7.69 -10.82
C GLU A 389 19.35 -6.44 -11.67
N PHE A 390 18.88 -5.31 -11.16
CA PHE A 390 19.25 -4.03 -11.69
C PHE A 390 20.75 -3.83 -11.54
N LYS A 391 21.42 -3.60 -12.66
CA LYS A 391 22.84 -3.26 -12.71
C LYS A 391 23.02 -1.87 -13.28
N ASN A 392 23.94 -1.15 -12.67
CA ASN A 392 24.41 0.11 -13.22
C ASN A 392 24.93 -0.07 -14.65
N PRO A 393 24.75 0.93 -15.54
CA PRO A 393 25.12 0.81 -16.94
C PRO A 393 26.62 0.58 -17.02
N GLN A 394 27.07 -0.47 -17.70
CA GLN A 394 28.51 -0.77 -17.82
C GLN A 394 29.21 0.09 -18.88
N THR A 395 28.44 0.74 -19.75
CA THR A 395 28.97 1.54 -20.86
C THR A 395 29.47 2.89 -20.37
N ALA A 396 30.76 3.18 -20.62
CA ALA A 396 31.36 4.49 -20.46
C ALA A 396 31.60 5.15 -21.82
N THR A 397 31.27 6.43 -21.95
CA THR A 397 31.49 7.23 -23.17
C THR A 397 32.92 7.77 -23.18
N ASN A 398 33.67 7.57 -24.27
CA ASN A 398 35.00 8.17 -24.43
C ASN A 398 34.89 9.71 -24.43
N ILE A 399 35.83 10.37 -23.75
CA ILE A 399 35.95 11.82 -23.75
C ILE A 399 36.82 12.22 -24.92
N GLY A 400 36.22 12.50 -26.08
CA GLY A 400 36.93 12.84 -27.31
C GLY A 400 38.04 11.83 -27.66
N SER A 401 39.23 12.34 -27.98
CA SER A 401 40.45 11.55 -28.21
C SER A 401 41.32 11.40 -26.95
N TYR A 402 40.84 11.85 -25.79
CA TYR A 402 41.60 11.75 -24.54
C TYR A 402 41.58 10.31 -24.02
N GLY A 403 42.62 9.94 -23.26
CA GLY A 403 42.69 8.68 -22.53
C GLY A 403 41.74 8.64 -21.33
N ALA A 404 40.48 9.07 -21.49
CA ALA A 404 39.50 9.15 -20.41
C ALA A 404 38.07 8.83 -20.88
N LYS A 405 37.23 8.35 -19.96
CA LYS A 405 35.84 7.97 -20.22
C LYS A 405 34.91 8.47 -19.12
N LEU A 406 33.68 8.82 -19.49
CA LEU A 406 32.62 9.26 -18.57
C LEU A 406 31.49 8.22 -18.53
N GLN A 407 31.07 7.84 -17.34
CA GLN A 407 29.94 6.94 -17.10
C GLN A 407 28.93 7.61 -16.16
N LEU A 408 27.65 7.49 -16.50
CA LEU A 408 26.54 7.85 -15.61
C LEU A 408 26.09 6.59 -14.87
N PHE A 409 25.97 6.66 -13.55
CA PHE A 409 25.48 5.56 -12.72
C PHE A 409 24.54 6.10 -11.63
N VAL A 410 23.80 5.20 -10.98
CA VAL A 410 22.93 5.55 -9.85
C VAL A 410 23.51 5.05 -8.54
N LYS A 411 23.36 5.87 -7.50
CA LYS A 411 23.55 5.52 -6.11
C LYS A 411 22.53 6.25 -5.25
N ASP A 412 21.82 5.54 -4.40
CA ASP A 412 20.77 6.05 -3.51
C ASP A 412 19.71 6.87 -4.23
N GLY A 413 19.32 6.44 -5.43
CA GLY A 413 18.37 7.13 -6.30
C GLY A 413 18.89 8.43 -6.91
N LYS A 414 20.18 8.74 -6.76
CA LYS A 414 20.82 9.93 -7.30
C LYS A 414 21.68 9.62 -8.53
N ALA A 415 21.68 10.56 -9.47
CA ALA A 415 22.53 10.52 -10.64
C ALA A 415 23.97 10.84 -10.23
N CYS A 416 24.90 9.94 -10.56
CA CYS A 416 26.31 10.03 -10.20
C CYS A 416 27.16 9.87 -11.45
N ALA A 417 28.33 10.52 -11.47
CA ALA A 417 29.26 10.45 -12.59
C ALA A 417 30.54 9.76 -12.15
N ARG A 418 31.02 8.85 -12.99
CA ARG A 418 32.31 8.19 -12.85
C ARG A 418 33.21 8.56 -14.01
N LEU A 419 34.41 9.01 -13.67
CA LEU A 419 35.47 9.35 -14.60
C LEU A 419 36.54 8.26 -14.54
N PHE A 420 36.77 7.60 -15.66
CA PHE A 420 37.89 6.69 -15.86
C PHE A 420 39.01 7.44 -16.56
N VAL A 421 40.21 7.44 -16.00
CA VAL A 421 41.39 8.09 -16.60
C VAL A 421 42.47 7.03 -16.78
N GLN A 422 42.99 6.86 -17.99
CA GLN A 422 44.07 5.91 -18.23
C GLN A 422 45.29 6.28 -17.39
N LYS A 423 45.94 5.30 -16.75
CA LYS A 423 47.14 5.53 -15.93
C LYS A 423 48.30 6.12 -16.73
N ILE A 424 48.32 5.91 -18.04
CA ILE A 424 49.30 6.50 -18.95
C ILE A 424 49.05 7.99 -19.25
N PHE A 425 47.84 8.51 -18.98
CA PHE A 425 47.48 9.91 -19.18
C PHE A 425 47.83 10.72 -17.93
N THR A 426 49.12 10.89 -17.68
CA THR A 426 49.65 11.42 -16.40
C THR A 426 49.33 12.90 -16.14
N GLU A 427 49.16 13.67 -17.19
CA GLU A 427 48.97 15.12 -17.21
C GLU A 427 47.50 15.54 -17.22
N TRP A 428 46.57 14.58 -17.08
CA TRP A 428 45.13 14.81 -17.20
C TRP A 428 44.58 15.91 -16.28
N ARG A 429 45.17 16.12 -15.10
CA ARG A 429 44.73 17.16 -14.17
C ARG A 429 45.02 18.57 -14.70
N SER A 430 46.10 18.73 -15.45
CA SER A 430 46.44 19.98 -16.13
C SER A 430 45.53 20.19 -17.34
N GLU A 431 45.33 19.15 -18.14
CA GLU A 431 44.44 19.19 -19.31
C GLU A 431 42.97 19.47 -18.94
N PHE A 432 42.50 18.90 -17.82
CA PHE A 432 41.11 19.03 -17.36
C PHE A 432 40.93 20.07 -16.24
N VAL A 433 41.90 20.96 -16.01
CA VAL A 433 41.89 21.91 -14.89
C VAL A 433 40.62 22.79 -14.86
N ASN A 434 40.14 23.19 -16.04
CA ASN A 434 38.94 24.00 -16.24
C ASN A 434 37.82 23.22 -16.96
N SER A 435 37.86 21.89 -16.88
CA SER A 435 36.82 21.02 -17.44
C SER A 435 35.86 20.58 -16.33
N TRP A 436 34.58 20.44 -16.66
CA TRP A 436 33.56 20.06 -15.69
C TRP A 436 32.54 19.07 -16.27
N VAL A 437 31.87 18.39 -15.36
CA VAL A 437 30.73 17.52 -15.68
C VAL A 437 29.45 18.19 -15.21
N GLY A 438 28.50 18.39 -16.11
CA GLY A 438 27.17 18.90 -15.80
C GLY A 438 26.12 17.81 -15.90
N PHE A 439 25.11 17.86 -15.03
CA PHE A 439 23.97 16.95 -15.06
C PHE A 439 22.72 17.63 -15.62
N TYR A 440 21.95 16.88 -16.40
CA TYR A 440 20.77 17.36 -17.11
C TYR A 440 19.59 16.45 -16.81
N THR A 441 18.42 17.04 -16.55
CA THR A 441 17.18 16.30 -16.27
C THR A 441 16.60 15.59 -17.50
N SER A 442 16.98 16.03 -18.69
CA SER A 442 16.54 15.45 -19.98
C SER A 442 17.65 15.59 -21.02
N SER A 443 17.64 14.70 -22.01
CA SER A 443 18.49 14.77 -23.21
C SER A 443 18.30 16.04 -24.03
N ASP A 444 17.10 16.62 -23.96
CA ASP A 444 16.69 17.71 -24.85
C ASP A 444 17.22 19.08 -24.38
N LYS A 445 17.85 19.11 -23.20
CA LYS A 445 18.41 20.33 -22.62
C LYS A 445 19.64 20.81 -23.40
N ALA A 446 19.69 22.13 -23.65
CA ALA A 446 20.86 22.78 -24.21
C ALA A 446 22.08 22.67 -23.26
N THR A 447 23.29 22.74 -23.81
CA THR A 447 24.54 22.52 -23.05
C THR A 447 24.70 23.45 -21.84
N ASN A 448 24.24 24.69 -21.93
CA ASN A 448 24.27 25.66 -20.84
C ASN A 448 23.12 25.51 -19.81
N GLU A 449 22.16 24.62 -20.06
CA GLU A 449 20.99 24.38 -19.20
C GLU A 449 21.16 23.15 -18.29
N TYR A 450 22.37 22.88 -17.82
CA TYR A 450 22.54 21.90 -16.74
C TYR A 450 21.79 22.39 -15.48
N SER A 451 21.34 21.47 -14.64
CA SER A 451 20.59 21.85 -13.43
C SER A 451 21.44 22.73 -12.53
N TRP A 452 20.94 23.91 -12.19
CA TRP A 452 21.62 24.87 -11.31
C TRP A 452 22.05 24.14 -10.03
N TRP A 453 23.36 24.16 -9.72
CA TRP A 453 24.04 23.44 -8.61
C TRP A 453 24.36 21.95 -8.80
N GLN A 454 24.06 21.33 -9.95
CA GLN A 454 24.35 19.92 -10.23
C GLN A 454 25.44 19.78 -11.29
N TRP A 455 26.63 20.27 -10.97
CA TRP A 455 27.84 20.14 -11.79
C TRP A 455 29.08 20.12 -10.90
N GLN A 456 30.19 19.57 -11.42
CA GLN A 456 31.45 19.52 -10.69
C GLN A 456 32.65 19.57 -11.63
N TRP A 457 33.66 20.37 -11.26
CA TRP A 457 34.98 20.33 -11.88
C TRP A 457 35.55 18.91 -11.91
N ALA A 458 36.03 18.46 -13.07
CA ALA A 458 36.55 17.11 -13.28
C ALA A 458 37.66 16.77 -12.26
N ILE A 459 38.56 17.72 -12.00
CA ILE A 459 39.67 17.56 -11.04
C ILE A 459 39.24 17.40 -9.57
N LYS A 460 37.98 17.74 -9.24
CA LYS A 460 37.41 17.63 -7.89
C LYS A 460 36.65 16.32 -7.66
N PHE A 461 36.56 15.45 -8.67
CA PHE A 461 36.03 14.10 -8.48
C PHE A 461 36.92 13.36 -7.48
N LYS A 462 36.29 12.57 -6.61
CA LYS A 462 36.98 11.87 -5.52
C LYS A 462 37.49 10.53 -6.03
N PRO A 463 38.74 10.13 -5.71
CA PRO A 463 39.24 8.81 -6.11
C PRO A 463 38.34 7.71 -5.53
N ASN A 464 38.00 6.73 -6.36
CA ASN A 464 37.27 5.53 -5.96
C ASN A 464 38.24 4.34 -5.91
N THR A 465 38.58 3.90 -4.71
CA THR A 465 39.49 2.77 -4.46
C THR A 465 38.80 1.40 -4.53
N ASP A 466 37.47 1.38 -4.54
CA ASP A 466 36.68 0.14 -4.53
C ASP A 466 36.64 -0.51 -5.93
N VAL A 467 36.77 0.31 -6.98
CA VAL A 467 36.86 -0.16 -8.37
C VAL A 467 38.33 -0.33 -8.74
N LYS A 468 38.80 -1.58 -8.75
CA LYS A 468 40.15 -1.91 -9.21
C LYS A 468 40.15 -2.15 -10.71
N ASP A 469 40.82 -1.27 -11.45
CA ASP A 469 41.08 -1.43 -12.88
C ASP A 469 42.60 -1.42 -13.16
N PHE A 470 43.05 -2.31 -14.04
CA PHE A 470 44.47 -2.43 -14.39
C PHE A 470 44.95 -1.20 -15.16
N PHE A 471 44.12 -0.65 -16.05
CA PHE A 471 44.48 0.39 -17.01
C PHE A 471 44.01 1.79 -16.61
N TYR A 472 42.98 1.90 -15.76
CA TYR A 472 42.37 3.17 -15.40
C TYR A 472 42.45 3.48 -13.90
N ASP A 473 42.62 4.75 -13.59
CA ASP A 473 42.28 5.35 -12.29
C ASP A 473 40.83 5.82 -12.34
N VAL A 474 40.08 5.55 -11.27
CA VAL A 474 38.63 5.79 -11.21
C VAL A 474 38.31 6.89 -10.21
N TYR A 475 37.48 7.84 -10.62
CA TYR A 475 37.04 8.96 -9.80
C TYR A 475 35.52 9.12 -9.86
N ASP A 476 34.87 9.33 -8.72
CA ASP A 476 33.42 9.47 -8.61
C ASP A 476 33.01 10.87 -8.13
N PHE A 477 31.86 11.31 -8.64
CA PHE A 477 31.12 12.44 -8.13
C PHE A 477 29.65 12.04 -7.94
N HIS A 478 29.14 12.25 -6.73
CA HIS A 478 27.74 12.01 -6.39
C HIS A 478 27.01 13.35 -6.42
N SER A 479 26.05 13.51 -7.34
CA SER A 479 25.20 14.70 -7.38
C SER A 479 23.97 14.50 -6.49
N GLU A 480 23.26 15.59 -6.21
CA GLU A 480 21.97 15.53 -5.50
C GLU A 480 20.79 15.39 -6.47
N LEU A 481 21.05 15.38 -7.78
CA LEU A 481 20.03 15.21 -8.80
C LEU A 481 19.45 13.80 -8.72
N ALA A 482 18.14 13.68 -8.63
CA ALA A 482 17.47 12.39 -8.70
C ALA A 482 17.65 11.77 -10.10
N ILE A 483 17.96 10.47 -10.17
CA ILE A 483 17.97 9.78 -11.45
C ILE A 483 16.53 9.65 -11.97
N ALA A 484 16.36 9.78 -13.28
CA ALA A 484 15.08 9.63 -13.96
C ALA A 484 15.32 9.26 -15.43
N PRO A 485 14.31 8.73 -16.14
CA PRO A 485 14.43 8.48 -17.57
C PRO A 485 14.81 9.77 -18.31
N GLY A 486 15.86 9.70 -19.13
CA GLY A 486 16.37 10.85 -19.88
C GLY A 486 17.44 11.68 -19.15
N VAL A 487 17.75 11.41 -17.88
CA VAL A 487 18.87 12.06 -17.20
C VAL A 487 20.20 11.74 -17.88
N GLN A 488 21.05 12.76 -18.02
CA GLN A 488 22.36 12.66 -18.67
C GLN A 488 23.43 13.40 -17.87
N ALA A 489 24.67 12.95 -18.01
CA ALA A 489 25.87 13.70 -17.67
C ALA A 489 26.64 14.06 -18.96
N ARG A 490 27.20 15.26 -19.00
CA ARG A 490 28.05 15.72 -20.12
C ARG A 490 29.37 16.26 -19.62
N PHE A 491 30.45 15.87 -20.28
CA PHE A 491 31.79 16.41 -20.04
C PHE A 491 32.04 17.61 -20.93
N MET A 492 32.43 18.74 -20.34
CA MET A 492 32.69 20.00 -21.03
C MET A 492 34.11 20.47 -20.78
N LEU A 493 34.76 20.96 -21.85
CA LEU A 493 36.02 21.70 -21.75
C LEU A 493 35.78 23.17 -21.38
N SER A 494 36.85 23.89 -21.05
CA SER A 494 36.85 25.30 -20.69
C SER A 494 36.12 26.22 -21.68
N ASN A 495 36.16 25.89 -22.97
CA ASN A 495 35.47 26.61 -24.05
C ASN A 495 34.00 26.20 -24.24
N LYS A 496 33.44 25.38 -23.33
CA LYS A 496 32.07 24.81 -23.37
C LYS A 496 31.85 23.77 -24.47
N ASP A 497 32.91 23.26 -25.10
CA ASP A 497 32.81 22.12 -26.02
C ASP A 497 32.42 20.86 -25.26
N VAL A 498 31.33 20.21 -25.69
CA VAL A 498 30.93 18.90 -25.16
C VAL A 498 31.81 17.82 -25.77
N ARG A 499 32.56 17.10 -24.92
CA ARG A 499 33.49 16.02 -25.35
C ARG A 499 33.00 14.62 -25.01
N ALA A 500 32.01 14.49 -24.12
CA ALA A 500 31.29 13.25 -23.89
C ALA A 500 29.86 13.54 -23.45
N THR A 501 28.92 12.73 -23.94
CA THR A 501 27.53 12.69 -23.46
C THR A 501 27.21 11.25 -23.09
N THR A 502 26.74 11.03 -21.87
CA THR A 502 26.36 9.69 -21.42
C THR A 502 25.04 9.28 -22.07
N ILE A 503 24.96 8.04 -22.53
CA ILE A 503 23.72 7.46 -23.06
C ILE A 503 22.80 7.13 -21.88
N SER A 504 21.54 7.57 -21.92
CA SER A 504 20.56 7.17 -20.90
C SER A 504 20.09 5.75 -21.21
N SER A 505 20.65 4.74 -20.53
CA SER A 505 20.15 3.35 -20.61
C SER A 505 18.94 3.10 -19.72
N TRP A 506 18.32 4.15 -19.17
CA TRP A 506 17.26 4.12 -18.18
C TRP A 506 15.84 4.12 -18.79
N ARG A 507 15.71 3.70 -20.06
CA ARG A 507 14.42 3.67 -20.79
C ARG A 507 13.69 2.35 -20.59
#